data_AF-A0A9X8HDV4-F1
#
_entry.id   AF-A0A9X8HDV4-F1
#
_cell.length_a   1.000
_cell.length_b   1.000
_cell.length_c   1.000
_cell.angle_alpha   90.00
_cell.angle_beta   90.00
_cell.angle_gamma   90.00
#
_symmetry.space_group_name_H-M   'P 1'
#
loop_
_entity.id
_entity.type
_entity.pdbx_description
1 polymer ?
#
loop_
_entity_poly.entity_id
_entity_poly.type
_entity_poly.pdbx_seq_one_letter_code
_entity_poly.pdbx_strand_id
1 'polypeptide(L)'
;LWDKDSSILYSKSSNQCLESTGEDNDTQNLHTSPCSKDNRDQQWSVANGNIASQNDAKFCIDVNRPTTPDGNLVVAVSPCNKQPTQSISIVPATDEPLEIGIKTNGDGLTVFPGGVKLQSTSHPHRQSHQWFYDPVIQSITSRSLSQCLDAPKGVNDGPVGLGNCDPNSVNQKWVLNDFTGQIHHATHYGFSLGAPDDVDGLVRLLWSDKNNVNQHWSIKPVKAKA
;
A
#
# COMPACT_ATOMS: atom_id res chain seq x y z
N LEU A 1 -8.99 8.22 -0.18
CA LEU A 1 -10.38 8.36 -0.66
C LEU A 1 -10.56 9.81 -1.08
N TRP A 2 -11.07 10.04 -2.28
CA TRP A 2 -11.46 11.37 -2.73
C TRP A 2 -12.93 11.63 -2.38
N ASP A 3 -13.21 12.60 -1.52
CA ASP A 3 -14.56 13.11 -1.26
C ASP A 3 -14.80 14.34 -2.13
N LYS A 4 -15.65 14.17 -3.15
CA LYS A 4 -15.95 15.23 -4.11
C LYS A 4 -16.71 16.40 -3.50
N ASP A 5 -17.56 16.15 -2.50
CA ASP A 5 -18.45 17.18 -1.94
C ASP A 5 -17.68 18.15 -1.05
N SER A 6 -16.75 17.63 -0.23
CA SER A 6 -15.86 18.46 0.59
C SER A 6 -14.55 18.82 -0.10
N SER A 7 -14.29 18.25 -1.27
CA SER A 7 -13.02 18.36 -1.99
C SER A 7 -11.80 17.89 -1.20
N ILE A 8 -11.94 16.84 -0.39
CA ILE A 8 -10.88 16.34 0.51
C ILE A 8 -10.32 15.00 0.06
N LEU A 9 -9.00 14.83 0.20
CA LEU A 9 -8.32 13.54 0.10
C LEU A 9 -8.12 12.93 1.50
N TYR A 10 -8.99 11.98 1.85
CA TYR A 10 -9.02 11.31 3.15
C TYR A 10 -8.27 9.97 3.13
N SER A 11 -7.33 9.79 4.05
CA SER A 11 -6.69 8.52 4.36
C SER A 11 -7.57 7.71 5.31
N LYS A 12 -8.14 6.61 4.79
CA LYS A 12 -9.01 5.75 5.60
C LYS A 12 -8.25 4.94 6.66
N SER A 13 -6.94 4.72 6.49
CA SER A 13 -6.11 3.97 7.45
C SER A 13 -5.70 4.81 8.64
N SER A 14 -5.34 6.08 8.43
CA SER A 14 -4.89 6.98 9.49
C SER A 14 -5.99 7.88 10.04
N ASN A 15 -7.18 7.87 9.42
CA ASN A 15 -8.27 8.80 9.73
C ASN A 15 -7.82 10.28 9.66
N GLN A 16 -6.99 10.62 8.69
CA GLN A 16 -6.43 11.94 8.47
C GLN A 16 -6.63 12.38 7.02
N CYS A 17 -6.48 13.67 6.77
CA CYS A 17 -6.65 14.30 5.47
C CYS A 17 -5.30 14.79 4.94
N LEU A 18 -5.13 14.69 3.61
CA LEU A 18 -3.96 15.20 2.94
C LEU A 18 -4.01 16.73 2.93
N GLU A 19 -2.92 17.35 3.33
CA GLU A 19 -2.82 18.80 3.52
C GLU A 19 -1.55 19.33 2.88
N SER A 20 -1.68 20.44 2.14
CA SER A 20 -0.58 21.23 1.61
C SER A 20 -0.46 22.54 2.38
N THR A 21 0.62 22.74 3.13
CA THR A 21 0.88 24.01 3.84
C THR A 21 2.31 24.47 3.66
N GLY A 22 2.53 25.76 3.81
CA GLY A 22 3.84 26.37 3.66
C GLY A 22 3.92 27.76 4.30
N GLU A 23 5.13 28.28 4.44
CA GLU A 23 5.37 29.60 5.03
C GLU A 23 5.01 30.74 4.06
N ASP A 24 5.00 30.44 2.75
CA ASP A 24 4.64 31.36 1.67
C ASP A 24 3.99 30.62 0.49
N ASN A 25 3.64 31.34 -0.57
CA ASN A 25 3.06 30.77 -1.79
C ASN A 25 4.11 30.13 -2.73
N ASP A 26 5.39 30.16 -2.37
CA ASP A 26 6.50 29.66 -3.20
C ASP A 26 7.04 28.32 -2.67
N THR A 27 6.81 28.02 -1.40
CA THR A 27 7.27 26.81 -0.71
C THR A 27 6.09 26.15 0.01
N GLN A 28 5.79 24.90 -0.35
CA GLN A 28 4.69 24.14 0.23
C GLN A 28 5.16 22.72 0.55
N ASN A 29 4.64 22.17 1.63
CA ASN A 29 4.91 20.82 2.12
C ASN A 29 3.62 20.00 2.11
N LEU A 30 3.76 18.72 1.78
CA LEU A 30 2.66 17.76 1.81
C LEU A 30 2.74 16.93 3.09
N HIS A 31 1.63 16.85 3.83
CA HIS A 31 1.54 16.03 5.03
C HIS A 31 0.10 15.57 5.27
N THR A 32 -0.11 14.82 6.36
CA THR A 32 -1.46 14.44 6.79
C THR A 32 -1.79 15.10 8.12
N SER A 33 -3.05 15.49 8.29
CA SER A 33 -3.53 16.24 9.47
C SER A 33 -4.99 15.87 9.79
N PRO A 34 -5.53 16.25 10.97
CA PRO A 34 -6.95 16.06 11.26
C PRO A 34 -7.85 16.75 10.23
N CYS A 35 -8.89 16.06 9.79
CA CYS A 35 -9.75 16.51 8.72
C CYS A 35 -10.63 17.72 9.12
N SER A 36 -10.65 18.76 8.29
CA SER A 36 -11.54 19.91 8.41
C SER A 36 -12.08 20.32 7.03
N LYS A 37 -13.40 20.36 6.90
CA LYS A 37 -14.07 20.76 5.64
C LYS A 37 -13.87 22.23 5.29
N ASP A 38 -13.59 23.05 6.30
CA ASP A 38 -13.38 24.49 6.16
C ASP A 38 -11.91 24.84 5.86
N ASN A 39 -10.99 23.86 5.97
CA ASN A 39 -9.57 24.08 5.71
C ASN A 39 -9.26 24.01 4.20
N ARG A 40 -8.97 25.16 3.58
CA ARG A 40 -8.59 25.23 2.15
C ARG A 40 -7.27 24.51 1.84
N ASP A 41 -6.38 24.36 2.81
CA ASP A 41 -5.11 23.63 2.64
C ASP A 41 -5.33 22.12 2.50
N GLN A 42 -6.49 21.61 2.91
CA GLN A 42 -6.91 20.22 2.74
C GLN A 42 -7.82 20.00 1.52
N GLN A 43 -8.13 21.08 0.78
CA GLN A 43 -8.99 21.00 -0.39
C GLN A 43 -8.15 20.82 -1.65
N TRP A 44 -8.57 19.89 -2.50
CA TRP A 44 -7.86 19.50 -3.72
C TRP A 44 -8.76 19.58 -4.94
N SER A 45 -8.20 19.78 -6.11
CA SER A 45 -8.89 19.66 -7.38
C SER A 45 -8.32 18.46 -8.11
N VAL A 46 -9.18 17.50 -8.46
CA VAL A 46 -8.81 16.29 -9.18
C VAL A 46 -9.36 16.39 -10.59
N ALA A 47 -8.49 16.69 -11.55
CA ALA A 47 -8.89 16.86 -12.94
C ALA A 47 -7.71 16.62 -13.90
N ASN A 48 -8.00 16.11 -15.10
CA ASN A 48 -7.03 16.00 -16.18
C ASN A 48 -5.74 15.24 -15.81
N GLY A 49 -5.85 14.24 -14.93
CA GLY A 49 -4.70 13.46 -14.47
C GLY A 49 -3.78 14.23 -13.52
N ASN A 50 -4.21 15.35 -12.95
CA ASN A 50 -3.47 16.11 -11.94
C ASN A 50 -4.31 16.25 -10.66
N ILE A 51 -3.63 16.43 -9.54
CA ILE A 51 -4.23 16.74 -8.24
C ILE A 51 -3.60 18.05 -7.76
N ALA A 52 -4.37 19.13 -7.66
CA ALA A 52 -3.85 20.45 -7.27
C ALA A 52 -4.53 21.00 -6.01
N SER A 53 -3.77 21.62 -5.10
CA SER A 53 -4.31 22.27 -3.91
C SER A 53 -5.26 23.40 -4.30
N GLN A 54 -6.27 23.65 -3.46
CA GLN A 54 -7.20 24.78 -3.61
C GLN A 54 -6.86 25.97 -2.70
N ASN A 55 -5.73 25.91 -1.97
CA ASN A 55 -5.19 27.05 -1.24
C ASN A 55 -4.58 28.11 -2.18
N ASP A 56 -3.99 29.16 -1.61
CA ASP A 56 -3.50 30.29 -2.39
C ASP A 56 -2.32 29.95 -3.32
N ALA A 57 -1.50 28.94 -2.95
CA ALA A 57 -0.38 28.47 -3.75
C ALA A 57 -0.81 27.71 -5.02
N LYS A 58 -1.90 26.93 -4.96
CA LYS A 58 -2.45 26.14 -6.09
C LYS A 58 -1.42 25.17 -6.71
N PHE A 59 -0.62 24.52 -5.88
CA PHE A 59 0.42 23.59 -6.32
C PHE A 59 -0.18 22.22 -6.67
N CYS A 60 0.45 21.54 -7.62
CA CYS A 60 0.12 20.17 -8.01
C CYS A 60 0.92 19.18 -7.18
N ILE A 61 0.32 18.05 -6.80
CA ILE A 61 1.07 16.91 -6.29
C ILE A 61 2.04 16.45 -7.39
N ASP A 62 3.28 16.26 -6.99
CA ASP A 62 4.41 15.98 -7.87
C ASP A 62 5.27 14.89 -7.26
N VAL A 63 5.55 13.86 -8.05
CA VAL A 63 6.50 12.81 -7.66
C VAL A 63 7.88 13.22 -8.17
N ASN A 64 8.49 14.15 -7.41
CA ASN A 64 9.71 14.84 -7.81
C ASN A 64 10.96 13.95 -7.74
N ARG A 65 11.95 14.29 -8.57
CA ARG A 65 13.37 14.02 -8.29
C ARG A 65 13.92 15.27 -7.58
N PRO A 66 14.56 15.16 -6.41
CA PRO A 66 15.44 14.06 -6.06
C PRO A 66 14.73 12.91 -5.34
N THR A 67 15.27 11.72 -5.57
CA THR A 67 15.01 10.59 -4.69
C THR A 67 15.62 10.85 -3.32
N THR A 68 15.13 10.18 -2.27
CA THR A 68 15.87 10.08 -1.01
C THR A 68 17.29 9.54 -1.28
N PRO A 69 18.26 9.67 -0.35
CA PRO A 69 19.59 9.06 -0.50
C PRO A 69 19.54 7.56 -0.87
N ASP A 70 18.47 6.87 -0.46
CA ASP A 70 18.21 5.46 -0.73
C ASP A 70 17.53 5.18 -2.08
N GLY A 71 17.30 6.21 -2.91
CA GLY A 71 16.70 6.07 -4.23
C GLY A 71 15.16 6.04 -4.24
N ASN A 72 14.49 6.26 -3.11
CA ASN A 72 13.02 6.28 -3.05
C ASN A 72 12.47 7.59 -3.62
N LEU A 73 11.37 7.50 -4.37
CA LEU A 73 10.64 8.67 -4.85
C LEU A 73 10.02 9.44 -3.68
N VAL A 74 10.01 10.76 -3.77
CA VAL A 74 9.35 11.65 -2.79
C VAL A 74 8.10 12.22 -3.44
N VAL A 75 6.97 12.08 -2.75
CA VAL A 75 5.73 12.78 -3.11
C VAL A 75 5.77 14.16 -2.46
N ALA A 76 5.71 15.20 -3.27
CA ALA A 76 5.73 16.60 -2.84
C ALA A 76 4.63 17.38 -3.57
N VAL A 77 4.67 18.70 -3.43
CA VAL A 77 3.86 19.62 -4.21
C VAL A 77 4.76 20.64 -4.91
N SER A 78 4.39 21.04 -6.12
CA SER A 78 5.14 22.02 -6.91
C SER A 78 4.20 22.84 -7.81
N PRO A 79 4.63 23.99 -8.36
CA PRO A 79 3.81 24.73 -9.31
C PRO A 79 3.32 23.84 -10.45
N CYS A 80 2.01 23.88 -10.73
CA CYS A 80 1.40 23.08 -11.78
C CYS A 80 1.96 23.45 -13.17
N ASN A 81 2.67 22.51 -13.81
CA ASN A 81 3.35 22.75 -15.09
C ASN A 81 3.14 21.63 -16.12
N LYS A 82 2.23 20.67 -15.83
CA LYS A 82 1.87 19.53 -16.70
C LYS A 82 3.05 18.60 -17.02
N GLN A 83 4.04 18.52 -16.14
CA GLN A 83 5.10 17.53 -16.28
C GLN A 83 4.57 16.11 -16.04
N PRO A 84 5.19 15.08 -16.63
CA PRO A 84 4.77 13.69 -16.42
C PRO A 84 4.79 13.25 -14.95
N THR A 85 5.62 13.86 -14.11
CA THR A 85 5.71 13.59 -12.66
C THR A 85 4.51 14.09 -11.86
N GLN A 86 3.71 15.00 -12.44
CA GLN A 86 2.44 15.47 -11.88
C GLN A 86 1.24 14.64 -12.40
N SER A 87 1.46 13.69 -13.32
CA SER A 87 0.41 12.82 -13.84
C SER A 87 0.06 11.73 -12.83
N ILE A 88 -1.00 11.97 -12.07
CA ILE A 88 -1.46 11.11 -10.98
C ILE A 88 -2.90 10.71 -11.24
N SER A 89 -3.17 9.41 -11.12
CA SER A 89 -4.52 8.85 -11.25
C SER A 89 -4.99 8.30 -9.90
N ILE A 90 -6.29 8.40 -9.65
CA ILE A 90 -6.94 7.77 -8.51
C ILE A 90 -7.67 6.54 -9.04
N VAL A 91 -7.25 5.38 -8.58
CA VAL A 91 -7.84 4.09 -8.97
C VAL A 91 -8.50 3.46 -7.74
N PRO A 92 -9.68 2.84 -7.86
CA PRO A 92 -10.23 2.04 -6.77
C PRO A 92 -9.26 0.91 -6.39
N ALA A 93 -9.04 0.71 -5.09
CA ALA A 93 -8.14 -0.35 -4.59
C ALA A 93 -8.57 -1.76 -5.05
N THR A 94 -9.85 -1.96 -5.37
CA THR A 94 -10.39 -3.21 -5.92
C THR A 94 -10.06 -3.43 -7.40
N ASP A 95 -9.65 -2.38 -8.10
CA ASP A 95 -9.40 -2.41 -9.55
C ASP A 95 -7.90 -2.45 -9.87
N GLU A 96 -7.06 -2.23 -8.86
CA GLU A 96 -5.60 -2.22 -8.96
C GLU A 96 -4.99 -3.37 -8.14
N PRO A 97 -4.76 -4.54 -8.75
CA PRO A 97 -4.10 -5.62 -8.05
C PRO A 97 -2.62 -5.29 -7.79
N LEU A 98 -2.10 -5.90 -6.75
CA LEU A 98 -0.75 -5.78 -6.24
C LEU A 98 -0.01 -7.10 -6.40
N GLU A 99 1.27 -7.03 -6.73
CA GLU A 99 2.23 -8.09 -6.52
C GLU A 99 2.98 -7.80 -5.21
N ILE A 100 2.91 -8.77 -4.29
CA ILE A 100 3.61 -8.73 -3.00
C ILE A 100 4.77 -9.71 -3.13
N GLY A 101 6.00 -9.23 -3.14
CA GLY A 101 7.17 -10.09 -3.33
C GLY A 101 8.36 -9.66 -2.49
N ILE A 102 9.27 -10.59 -2.21
CA ILE A 102 10.44 -10.35 -1.37
C ILE A 102 11.29 -9.22 -1.95
N LYS A 103 11.69 -8.27 -1.10
CA LYS A 103 12.32 -7.01 -1.53
C LYS A 103 13.63 -7.23 -2.28
N THR A 104 14.38 -8.30 -1.97
CA THR A 104 15.71 -8.57 -2.53
C THR A 104 15.68 -9.27 -3.88
N ASN A 105 14.75 -10.19 -4.12
CA ASN A 105 14.72 -11.04 -5.32
C ASN A 105 13.41 -10.98 -6.11
N GLY A 106 12.34 -10.41 -5.55
CA GLY A 106 11.04 -10.27 -6.20
C GLY A 106 10.20 -11.55 -6.25
N ASP A 107 10.59 -12.63 -5.56
CA ASP A 107 9.77 -13.83 -5.45
C ASP A 107 8.45 -13.50 -4.72
N GLY A 108 7.34 -13.93 -5.29
CA GLY A 108 6.01 -13.44 -4.98
C GLY A 108 5.23 -14.33 -4.03
N LEU A 109 4.42 -13.69 -3.19
CA LEU A 109 3.34 -14.33 -2.44
C LEU A 109 2.33 -14.92 -3.42
N THR A 110 2.11 -16.22 -3.34
CA THR A 110 1.40 -16.96 -4.39
C THR A 110 0.37 -17.90 -3.82
N VAL A 111 -0.85 -17.83 -4.36
CA VAL A 111 -1.89 -18.82 -4.14
C VAL A 111 -1.48 -20.16 -4.76
N PHE A 112 -1.47 -21.22 -3.95
CA PHE A 112 -1.14 -22.57 -4.40
C PHE A 112 -2.14 -23.60 -3.84
N PRO A 113 -2.38 -24.73 -4.50
CA PRO A 113 -3.16 -25.82 -3.90
C PRO A 113 -2.62 -26.22 -2.51
N GLY A 114 -3.43 -26.03 -1.47
CA GLY A 114 -3.06 -26.36 -0.09
C GLY A 114 -2.40 -25.23 0.72
N GLY A 115 -2.30 -24.00 0.20
CA GLY A 115 -1.86 -22.87 1.01
C GLY A 115 -1.35 -21.66 0.21
N VAL A 116 -0.55 -20.83 0.87
CA VAL A 116 0.12 -19.69 0.24
C VAL A 116 1.62 -19.94 0.29
N LYS A 117 2.29 -19.82 -0.86
CA LYS A 117 3.71 -20.13 -1.03
C LYS A 117 4.48 -18.93 -1.56
N LEU A 118 5.79 -18.96 -1.38
CA LEU A 118 6.72 -18.10 -2.11
C LEU A 118 7.02 -18.75 -3.46
N GLN A 119 6.81 -18.06 -4.58
CA GLN A 119 7.18 -18.57 -5.90
C GLN A 119 7.82 -17.49 -6.76
N SER A 120 8.68 -17.89 -7.69
CA SER A 120 9.23 -16.93 -8.65
C SER A 120 8.12 -16.30 -9.49
N THR A 121 8.06 -14.97 -9.50
CA THR A 121 7.10 -14.17 -10.28
C THR A 121 7.29 -14.28 -11.79
N SER A 122 8.36 -14.94 -12.24
CA SER A 122 8.58 -15.35 -13.63
C SER A 122 7.56 -16.40 -14.13
N HIS A 123 6.79 -17.03 -13.23
CA HIS A 123 5.82 -18.06 -13.55
C HIS A 123 4.58 -17.54 -14.32
N PRO A 124 3.94 -18.40 -15.15
CA PRO A 124 2.91 -17.99 -16.11
C PRO A 124 1.52 -17.71 -15.49
N HIS A 125 1.30 -18.01 -14.21
CA HIS A 125 -0.02 -17.86 -13.58
C HIS A 125 -0.22 -16.45 -13.02
N ARG A 126 -0.31 -15.46 -13.91
CA ARG A 126 -0.35 -14.03 -13.55
C ARG A 126 -1.30 -13.69 -12.40
N GLN A 127 -2.48 -14.32 -12.30
CA GLN A 127 -3.46 -13.97 -11.25
C GLN A 127 -3.18 -14.60 -9.87
N SER A 128 -2.47 -15.73 -9.77
CA SER A 128 -2.21 -16.39 -8.48
C SER A 128 -1.18 -15.64 -7.63
N HIS A 129 -0.37 -14.79 -8.25
CA HIS A 129 0.60 -13.92 -7.56
C HIS A 129 0.04 -12.53 -7.26
N GLN A 130 -1.25 -12.30 -7.54
CA GLN A 130 -1.88 -10.99 -7.47
C GLN A 130 -2.90 -10.91 -6.35
N TRP A 131 -2.86 -9.78 -5.65
CA TRP A 131 -3.59 -9.55 -4.42
C TRP A 131 -4.24 -8.18 -4.45
N PHE A 132 -5.34 -8.01 -3.73
CA PHE A 132 -5.89 -6.70 -3.42
C PHE A 132 -5.63 -6.43 -1.94
N TYR A 133 -5.36 -5.17 -1.62
CA TYR A 133 -5.24 -4.73 -0.23
C TYR A 133 -6.28 -3.66 0.07
N ASP A 134 -7.11 -3.93 1.08
CA ASP A 134 -8.00 -2.93 1.65
C ASP A 134 -7.43 -2.45 3.00
N PRO A 135 -6.90 -1.22 3.08
CA PRO A 135 -6.33 -0.69 4.31
C PRO A 135 -7.37 -0.34 5.39
N VAL A 136 -8.66 -0.29 5.05
CA VAL A 136 -9.76 0.02 5.99
C VAL A 136 -10.07 -1.18 6.85
N ILE A 137 -10.35 -2.29 6.19
CA ILE A 137 -10.62 -3.57 6.85
C ILE A 137 -9.35 -4.38 7.06
N GLN A 138 -8.19 -3.83 6.67
CA GLN A 138 -6.86 -4.41 6.82
C GLN A 138 -6.77 -5.81 6.20
N SER A 139 -7.33 -5.99 5.01
CA SER A 139 -7.45 -7.31 4.39
C SER A 139 -6.59 -7.43 3.14
N ILE A 140 -5.95 -8.59 2.97
CA ILE A 140 -5.23 -8.98 1.76
C ILE A 140 -6.05 -10.07 1.08
N THR A 141 -6.63 -9.77 -0.08
CA THR A 141 -7.52 -10.69 -0.82
C THR A 141 -6.83 -11.21 -2.07
N SER A 142 -6.85 -12.51 -2.28
CA SER A 142 -6.33 -13.14 -3.49
C SER A 142 -7.18 -12.78 -4.71
N ARG A 143 -6.52 -12.40 -5.81
CA ARG A 143 -7.21 -12.12 -7.07
C ARG A 143 -7.77 -13.40 -7.71
N SER A 144 -7.07 -14.51 -7.60
CA SER A 144 -7.43 -15.78 -8.26
C SER A 144 -8.60 -16.52 -7.60
N LEU A 145 -8.73 -16.45 -6.27
CA LEU A 145 -9.75 -17.21 -5.52
C LEU A 145 -10.76 -16.33 -4.78
N SER A 146 -10.56 -15.01 -4.73
CA SER A 146 -11.40 -14.09 -3.94
C SER A 146 -11.48 -14.48 -2.46
N GLN A 147 -10.40 -15.08 -1.94
CA GLN A 147 -10.24 -15.48 -0.55
C GLN A 147 -9.17 -14.62 0.13
N CYS A 148 -9.31 -14.44 1.44
CA CYS A 148 -8.48 -13.55 2.23
C CYS A 148 -7.32 -14.31 2.88
N LEU A 149 -6.16 -13.66 2.97
CA LEU A 149 -4.99 -14.16 3.69
C LEU A 149 -5.35 -14.30 5.17
N ASP A 150 -5.22 -15.52 5.70
CA ASP A 150 -5.70 -15.89 7.03
C ASP A 150 -4.58 -16.52 7.86
N ALA A 151 -4.41 -16.03 9.08
CA ALA A 151 -3.49 -16.55 10.09
C ALA A 151 -4.26 -16.90 11.38
N PRO A 152 -4.84 -18.10 11.49
CA PRO A 152 -5.75 -18.43 12.58
C PRO A 152 -5.09 -18.63 13.93
N LYS A 153 -3.76 -18.72 13.98
CA LYS A 153 -3.00 -18.99 15.20
C LYS A 153 -1.84 -17.99 15.32
N GLY A 154 -1.91 -17.14 16.35
CA GLY A 154 -0.83 -16.22 16.73
C GLY A 154 0.32 -16.92 17.44
N VAL A 155 1.02 -17.81 16.73
CA VAL A 155 2.21 -18.53 17.22
C VAL A 155 3.33 -18.42 16.18
N ASN A 156 4.57 -18.53 16.63
CA ASN A 156 5.70 -18.56 15.71
C ASN A 156 5.66 -19.82 14.86
N ASP A 157 5.99 -19.68 13.57
CA ASP A 157 5.77 -20.70 12.54
C ASP A 157 4.28 -21.07 12.38
N GLY A 158 3.39 -20.12 12.70
CA GLY A 158 1.95 -20.30 12.57
C GLY A 158 1.53 -20.49 11.11
N PRO A 159 0.48 -21.28 10.83
CA PRO A 159 -0.01 -21.45 9.48
C PRO A 159 -0.57 -20.13 8.93
N VAL A 160 -0.20 -19.81 7.69
CA VAL A 160 -0.85 -18.77 6.89
C VAL A 160 -1.45 -19.45 5.67
N GLY A 161 -2.70 -19.12 5.38
CA GLY A 161 -3.46 -19.74 4.31
C GLY A 161 -4.49 -18.78 3.73
N LEU A 162 -5.53 -19.37 3.13
CA LEU A 162 -6.66 -18.65 2.57
C LEU A 162 -7.93 -19.05 3.32
N GLY A 163 -8.75 -18.05 3.66
CA GLY A 163 -10.06 -18.23 4.25
C GLY A 163 -11.12 -17.46 3.48
N ASN A 164 -12.39 -17.80 3.70
CA ASN A 164 -13.49 -16.95 3.23
C ASN A 164 -13.33 -15.57 3.87
N CYS A 165 -13.42 -14.52 3.05
CA CYS A 165 -13.26 -13.17 3.52
C CYS A 165 -14.37 -12.79 4.51
N ASP A 166 -13.98 -12.43 5.73
CA ASP A 166 -14.87 -11.87 6.73
C ASP A 166 -14.24 -10.58 7.28
N PRO A 167 -14.85 -9.40 7.06
CA PRO A 167 -14.33 -8.13 7.55
C PRO A 167 -14.27 -8.05 9.09
N ASN A 168 -14.89 -8.97 9.82
CA ASN A 168 -14.80 -9.06 11.28
C ASN A 168 -13.79 -10.12 11.75
N SER A 169 -13.25 -10.95 10.86
CA SER A 169 -12.28 -11.96 11.23
C SER A 169 -10.99 -11.31 11.68
N VAL A 170 -10.64 -11.47 12.96
CA VAL A 170 -9.39 -11.00 13.54
C VAL A 170 -8.18 -11.66 12.91
N ASN A 171 -8.32 -12.87 12.37
CA ASN A 171 -7.24 -13.65 11.76
C ASN A 171 -6.88 -13.19 10.34
N GLN A 172 -7.66 -12.28 9.76
CA GLN A 172 -7.51 -11.79 8.38
C GLN A 172 -7.10 -10.31 8.35
N LYS A 173 -6.45 -9.85 9.43
CA LYS A 173 -6.07 -8.45 9.61
C LYS A 173 -4.57 -8.28 9.43
N TRP A 174 -4.19 -7.54 8.41
CA TRP A 174 -2.81 -7.31 7.99
C TRP A 174 -2.57 -5.81 7.80
N VAL A 175 -1.47 -5.32 8.35
CA VAL A 175 -1.02 -3.93 8.20
C VAL A 175 0.27 -3.93 7.41
N LEU A 176 0.23 -3.31 6.24
CA LEU A 176 1.43 -3.08 5.42
C LEU A 176 2.22 -1.90 6.02
N ASN A 177 3.48 -2.13 6.33
CA ASN A 177 4.44 -1.11 6.71
C ASN A 177 5.43 -0.93 5.55
N ASP A 178 5.18 0.06 4.71
CA ASP A 178 5.99 0.36 3.52
C ASP A 178 7.37 0.92 3.89
N PHE A 179 7.50 1.57 5.04
CA PHE A 179 8.78 2.07 5.57
C PHE A 179 9.74 0.93 5.90
N THR A 180 9.29 -0.08 6.66
CA THR A 180 10.12 -1.26 6.98
C THR A 180 10.06 -2.35 5.91
N GLY A 181 9.05 -2.32 5.05
CA GLY A 181 8.70 -3.41 4.14
C GLY A 181 8.04 -4.60 4.84
N GLN A 182 7.71 -4.52 6.13
CA GLN A 182 7.09 -5.63 6.84
C GLN A 182 5.56 -5.63 6.66
N ILE A 183 4.97 -6.83 6.67
CA ILE A 183 3.52 -7.02 6.70
C ILE A 183 3.17 -7.60 8.06
N HIS A 184 2.67 -6.76 8.96
CA HIS A 184 2.34 -7.13 10.32
C HIS A 184 0.95 -7.73 10.40
N HIS A 185 0.74 -8.70 11.30
CA HIS A 185 -0.61 -9.11 11.66
C HIS A 185 -1.19 -8.08 12.65
N ALA A 186 -2.41 -7.60 12.41
CA ALA A 186 -2.95 -6.47 13.15
C ALA A 186 -3.44 -6.84 14.57
N THR A 187 -3.83 -8.10 14.79
CA THR A 187 -4.36 -8.57 16.09
C THR A 187 -3.44 -9.57 16.80
N HIS A 188 -2.51 -10.18 16.06
CA HIS A 188 -1.48 -11.07 16.62
C HIS A 188 -0.22 -10.22 16.74
N TYR A 189 -0.19 -9.37 17.76
CA TYR A 189 0.88 -8.38 17.92
C TYR A 189 2.26 -9.06 18.03
N GLY A 190 3.26 -8.43 17.40
CA GLY A 190 4.61 -8.96 17.35
C GLY A 190 4.83 -10.03 16.28
N PHE A 191 3.83 -10.33 15.44
CA PHE A 191 3.97 -11.23 14.31
C PHE A 191 3.91 -10.52 12.95
N SER A 192 4.70 -11.03 12.01
CA SER A 192 4.76 -10.60 10.61
C SER A 192 4.58 -11.79 9.66
N LEU A 193 4.17 -11.50 8.43
CA LEU A 193 4.22 -12.43 7.32
C LEU A 193 5.68 -12.75 6.99
N GLY A 194 6.06 -14.02 7.09
CA GLY A 194 7.42 -14.48 6.85
C GLY A 194 7.48 -15.47 5.69
N ALA A 195 8.33 -15.17 4.71
CA ALA A 195 8.63 -16.10 3.64
C ALA A 195 9.59 -17.20 4.14
N PRO A 196 9.52 -18.40 3.56
CA PRO A 196 10.56 -19.43 3.72
C PRO A 196 11.87 -18.98 3.06
N ASP A 197 12.98 -19.62 3.43
CA ASP A 197 14.28 -19.41 2.77
C ASP A 197 14.29 -19.96 1.33
N ASP A 198 13.56 -21.06 1.10
CA ASP A 198 13.46 -21.73 -0.20
C ASP A 198 12.17 -21.32 -0.94
N VAL A 199 12.30 -21.12 -2.26
CA VAL A 199 11.13 -21.02 -3.15
C VAL A 199 10.28 -22.30 -3.07
N ASP A 200 8.98 -22.16 -3.32
CA ASP A 200 7.93 -23.18 -3.17
C ASP A 200 7.62 -23.62 -1.73
N GLY A 201 8.30 -23.05 -0.73
CA GLY A 201 7.93 -23.20 0.67
C GLY A 201 6.63 -22.44 1.01
N LEU A 202 5.96 -22.88 2.08
CA LEU A 202 4.79 -22.19 2.63
C LEU A 202 5.21 -20.91 3.35
N VAL A 203 4.45 -19.85 3.14
CA VAL A 203 4.56 -18.62 3.93
C VAL A 203 3.95 -18.86 5.30
N ARG A 204 4.53 -18.25 6.33
CA ARG A 204 4.21 -18.49 7.74
C ARG A 204 4.01 -17.20 8.51
N LEU A 205 3.37 -17.32 9.67
CA LEU A 205 3.32 -16.27 10.67
C LEU A 205 4.55 -16.42 11.56
N LEU A 206 5.44 -15.43 11.55
CA LEU A 206 6.71 -15.46 12.28
C LEU A 206 6.80 -14.28 13.25
N TRP A 207 7.63 -14.39 14.29
CA TRP A 207 8.00 -13.22 15.09
C TRP A 207 8.52 -12.10 14.18
N SER A 208 8.03 -10.88 14.38
CA SER A 208 8.49 -9.72 13.63
C SER A 208 9.96 -9.45 13.91
N ASP A 209 10.78 -9.55 12.87
CA ASP A 209 12.21 -9.26 12.91
C ASP A 209 12.56 -8.33 11.74
N LYS A 210 12.90 -7.08 12.07
CA LYS A 210 13.28 -6.04 11.09
C LYS A 210 14.62 -6.30 10.39
N ASN A 211 15.39 -7.27 10.85
CA ASN A 211 16.65 -7.67 10.22
C ASN A 211 16.45 -8.89 9.32
N ASN A 212 15.31 -9.57 9.41
CA ASN A 212 15.01 -10.72 8.58
C ASN A 212 14.55 -10.27 7.19
N VAL A 213 15.43 -10.42 6.21
CA VAL A 213 15.16 -10.08 4.80
C VAL A 213 13.95 -10.82 4.22
N ASN A 214 13.62 -12.00 4.74
CA ASN A 214 12.46 -12.79 4.32
C ASN A 214 11.13 -12.30 4.93
N GLN A 215 11.18 -11.22 5.71
CA GLN A 215 10.00 -10.46 6.15
C GLN A 215 9.92 -9.08 5.50
N HIS A 216 10.83 -8.76 4.57
CA HIS A 216 10.80 -7.50 3.83
C HIS A 216 10.17 -7.74 2.46
N TRP A 217 8.96 -7.22 2.30
CA TRP A 217 8.13 -7.32 1.12
C TRP A 217 8.15 -5.99 0.37
N SER A 218 8.26 -6.07 -0.95
CA SER A 218 7.90 -5.03 -1.88
C SER A 218 6.44 -5.24 -2.31
N ILE A 219 5.67 -4.16 -2.35
CA ILE A 219 4.27 -4.16 -2.74
C ILE A 219 4.16 -3.27 -3.97
N LYS A 220 3.79 -3.84 -5.11
CA LYS A 220 3.81 -3.14 -6.39
C LYS A 220 2.48 -3.30 -7.11
N PRO A 221 1.85 -2.22 -7.59
CA PRO A 221 0.72 -2.34 -8.49
C PRO A 221 1.07 -3.10 -9.77
N VAL A 222 0.17 -3.98 -10.21
CA VAL A 222 0.29 -4.80 -11.42
C VAL A 222 0.14 -3.99 -12.72
N LYS A 223 -0.14 -2.68 -12.62
CA LYS A 223 -0.07 -1.74 -13.73
C LYS A 223 0.81 -0.54 -13.37
N ALA A 224 2.11 -0.71 -13.53
CA ALA A 224 3.03 0.40 -13.76
C ALA A 224 3.66 0.26 -15.16
N LYS A 225 2.83 0.33 -16.20
CA LYS A 225 3.23 0.91 -17.48
C LYS A 225 2.27 2.07 -17.72
N ALA A 226 2.77 3.28 -17.40
CA ALA A 226 2.35 4.47 -18.11
C ALA A 226 2.73 4.31 -19.60
#